data_AF-A0A1Y3BTL0-F1
#
_entry.id   AF-A0A1Y3BTL0-F1
#
_cell.length_a   1.000
_cell.length_b   1.000
_cell.length_c   1.000
_cell.angle_alpha   90.00
_cell.angle_beta   90.00
_cell.angle_gamma   90.00
#
_symmetry.space_group_name_H-M   'P 1'
#
loop_
_entity.id
_entity.type
_entity.pdbx_description
1 polymer ?
#
loop_
_entity_poly.entity_id
_entity_poly.type
_entity_poly.pdbx_seq_one_letter_code
_entity_poly.pdbx_strand_id
1 'polypeptide(L)'
;MAVFNFNADESRADGFRNKRIIEYENRIRHYSNPDKIFRYFATVKIIYNSKESEILMTPDDFLRALTPGIRQPEGLGLDQFKVIDMTKQSKLIRSNGDDFQSLFNQQLLSSCTSGKQDYKNIPLKPDSIFYKLSKNGLINFPDFLFLLTKN
;
A
#
# COMPACT_ATOMS: atom_id res chain seq x y z
N MET A 1 4.19 -25.71 -17.41
CA MET A 1 4.16 -25.32 -15.98
C MET A 1 5.28 -24.31 -15.76
N ALA A 2 4.96 -23.04 -15.56
CA ALA A 2 5.97 -22.05 -15.18
C ALA A 2 6.31 -22.27 -13.70
N VAL A 3 7.56 -22.62 -13.43
CA VAL A 3 8.08 -22.78 -12.07
C VAL A 3 8.43 -21.37 -11.59
N PHE A 4 7.59 -20.78 -10.77
CA PHE A 4 7.89 -19.50 -10.13
C PHE A 4 8.99 -19.73 -9.09
N ASN A 5 10.21 -19.33 -9.42
CA ASN A 5 11.37 -19.47 -8.58
C ASN A 5 11.44 -18.31 -7.59
N PHE A 6 11.05 -18.54 -6.34
CA PHE A 6 11.21 -17.58 -5.25
C PHE A 6 12.63 -17.70 -4.71
N ASN A 7 13.55 -16.87 -5.20
CA ASN A 7 14.85 -16.69 -4.55
C ASN A 7 14.63 -15.92 -3.24
N ALA A 8 14.50 -16.69 -2.15
CA ALA A 8 14.54 -16.19 -0.79
C ALA A 8 15.99 -15.83 -0.46
N ASP A 9 16.34 -14.56 -0.57
CA ASP A 9 17.67 -14.08 -0.20
C ASP A 9 17.81 -14.12 1.33
N GLU A 10 18.75 -14.95 1.79
CA GLU A 10 18.82 -15.53 3.13
C GLU A 10 19.90 -14.80 3.98
N SER A 11 19.53 -13.77 4.74
CA SER A 11 20.43 -13.20 5.78
C SER A 11 20.20 -13.86 7.14
N ARG A 12 21.13 -14.74 7.51
CA ARG A 12 21.05 -15.81 8.52
C ARG A 12 21.00 -15.42 10.01
N ALA A 13 20.73 -14.16 10.36
CA ALA A 13 20.46 -13.73 11.75
C ALA A 13 19.01 -13.30 11.99
N ASP A 14 18.25 -13.03 10.93
CA ASP A 14 16.93 -12.40 10.98
C ASP A 14 15.78 -13.39 10.73
N GLY A 15 16.11 -14.67 10.46
CA GLY A 15 15.19 -15.68 9.94
C GLY A 15 14.03 -16.07 10.87
N PHE A 16 14.26 -16.23 12.19
CA PHE A 16 13.21 -16.67 13.11
C PHE A 16 12.14 -15.60 13.33
N ARG A 17 12.57 -14.36 13.62
CA ARG A 17 11.66 -13.22 13.78
C ARG A 17 10.88 -12.98 12.49
N ASN A 18 11.58 -12.98 11.35
CA ASN A 18 10.97 -12.77 10.05
C ASN A 18 9.96 -13.87 9.69
N LYS A 19 10.29 -15.13 9.98
CA LYS A 19 9.39 -16.27 9.79
C LYS A 19 8.14 -16.14 10.66
N ARG A 20 8.27 -15.75 11.93
CA ARG A 20 7.11 -15.51 12.81
C ARG A 20 6.22 -14.38 12.32
N ILE A 21 6.80 -13.30 11.78
CA ILE A 21 6.05 -12.20 11.17
C ILE A 21 5.29 -12.70 9.94
N ILE A 22 5.96 -13.42 9.02
CA ILE A 22 5.31 -14.01 7.84
C ILE A 22 4.15 -14.93 8.24
N GLU A 23 4.39 -15.83 9.20
CA GLU A 23 3.36 -16.74 9.72
C GLU A 23 2.17 -15.97 10.29
N TYR A 24 2.43 -14.89 11.04
CA TYR A 24 1.40 -14.03 11.59
C TYR A 24 0.59 -13.32 10.50
N GLU A 25 1.26 -12.68 9.54
CA GLU A 25 0.60 -12.00 8.42
C GLU A 25 -0.21 -12.97 7.57
N ASN A 26 0.29 -14.17 7.30
CA ASN A 26 -0.46 -15.22 6.60
C ASN A 26 -1.74 -15.60 7.37
N ARG A 27 -1.71 -15.66 8.71
CA ARG A 27 -2.92 -15.86 9.51
C ARG A 27 -3.88 -14.67 9.41
N ILE A 28 -3.38 -13.44 9.32
CA ILE A 28 -4.23 -12.27 9.09
C ILE A 28 -4.93 -12.38 7.74
N ARG A 29 -4.21 -12.68 6.66
CA ARG A 29 -4.76 -12.87 5.32
C ARG A 29 -5.86 -13.95 5.27
N HIS A 30 -5.65 -15.05 5.99
CA HIS A 30 -6.52 -16.22 5.88
C HIS A 30 -7.74 -16.20 6.82
N TYR A 31 -7.58 -15.65 8.03
CA TYR A 31 -8.58 -15.80 9.10
C TYR A 31 -9.16 -14.49 9.64
N SER A 32 -8.64 -13.33 9.24
CA SER A 32 -9.18 -12.05 9.71
C SER A 32 -10.30 -11.54 8.81
N ASN A 33 -11.14 -10.67 9.37
CA ASN A 33 -12.15 -9.96 8.58
C ASN A 33 -11.47 -9.00 7.58
N PRO A 34 -12.13 -8.68 6.45
CA PRO A 34 -11.55 -7.82 5.42
C PRO A 34 -11.19 -6.43 5.94
N ASP A 35 -11.93 -5.89 6.92
CA ASP A 35 -11.58 -4.61 7.57
C ASP A 35 -10.20 -4.65 8.23
N LYS A 36 -9.89 -5.69 9.01
CA LYS A 36 -8.59 -5.83 9.66
C LYS A 36 -7.48 -6.07 8.64
N ILE A 37 -7.74 -6.85 7.60
CA ILE A 37 -6.77 -7.04 6.50
C ILE A 37 -6.47 -5.69 5.85
N PHE A 38 -7.51 -4.91 5.56
CA PHE A 38 -7.38 -3.58 4.97
C PHE A 38 -6.54 -2.65 5.85
N ARG A 39 -6.91 -2.47 7.12
CA ARG A 39 -6.19 -1.57 8.04
C ARG A 39 -4.79 -2.05 8.40
N TYR A 40 -4.52 -3.36 8.27
CA TYR A 40 -3.18 -3.90 8.47
C TYR A 40 -2.26 -3.53 7.31
N PHE A 41 -2.64 -3.85 6.08
CA PHE A 41 -1.77 -3.73 4.92
C PHE A 41 -1.78 -2.34 4.26
N ALA A 42 -2.79 -1.52 4.53
CA ALA A 42 -2.84 -0.14 4.03
C ALA A 42 -1.67 0.67 4.55
N THR A 43 -1.09 1.51 3.68
CA THR A 43 0.09 2.32 4.03
C THR A 43 -0.18 3.81 4.04
N VAL A 44 -1.33 4.28 3.53
CA VAL A 44 -1.63 5.70 3.34
C VAL A 44 -2.81 6.12 4.19
N LYS A 45 -2.67 7.24 4.89
CA LYS A 45 -3.79 7.95 5.53
C LYS A 45 -3.80 9.40 5.07
N ILE A 46 -4.87 9.81 4.40
CA ILE A 46 -5.06 11.20 3.99
C ILE A 46 -5.90 11.91 5.05
N ILE A 47 -5.47 13.10 5.45
CA ILE A 47 -6.26 14.02 6.29
C ILE A 47 -6.67 15.19 5.41
N TYR A 48 -7.98 15.33 5.18
CA TYR A 48 -8.56 16.38 4.36
C TYR A 48 -8.70 17.69 5.14
N ASN A 49 -8.99 18.76 4.39
CA ASN A 49 -9.26 20.08 4.97
C ASN A 49 -10.50 20.09 5.89
N SER A 50 -11.44 19.15 5.69
CA SER A 50 -12.62 18.94 6.53
C SER A 50 -12.31 18.30 7.90
N LYS A 51 -11.05 17.99 8.21
CA LYS A 51 -10.58 17.18 9.36
C LYS A 51 -11.01 15.71 9.31
N GLU A 52 -11.65 15.29 8.24
CA GLU A 52 -11.91 13.89 7.98
C GLU A 52 -10.63 13.21 7.52
N SER A 53 -10.47 11.93 7.88
CA SER A 53 -9.34 11.14 7.44
C SER A 53 -9.80 9.86 6.75
N GLU A 54 -9.17 9.54 5.63
CA GLU A 54 -9.41 8.31 4.90
C GLU A 54 -8.14 7.46 4.88
N ILE A 55 -8.32 6.16 5.11
CA ILE A 55 -7.27 5.16 4.98
C ILE A 55 -7.37 4.58 3.57
N LEU A 56 -6.22 4.49 2.90
CA LEU A 56 -6.11 4.07 1.51
C LEU A 56 -4.98 3.05 1.34
N MET A 57 -5.18 2.15 0.39
CA MET A 57 -4.18 1.22 -0.09
C MET A 57 -3.58 1.69 -1.40
N THR A 58 -2.27 1.52 -1.56
CA THR A 58 -1.68 1.50 -2.90
C THR A 58 -2.00 0.17 -3.60
N PRO A 59 -1.85 0.09 -4.94
CA PRO A 59 -1.94 -1.18 -5.64
C PRO A 59 -0.95 -2.24 -5.14
N ASP A 60 0.25 -1.81 -4.71
CA ASP A 60 1.24 -2.71 -4.11
C ASP A 60 0.77 -3.23 -2.74
N ASP A 61 0.16 -2.37 -1.91
CA ASP A 61 -0.45 -2.77 -0.64
C ASP A 61 -1.53 -3.83 -0.84
N PHE A 62 -2.35 -3.66 -1.87
CA PHE A 62 -3.38 -4.62 -2.25
C PHE A 62 -2.79 -5.96 -2.66
N LEU A 63 -1.80 -5.96 -3.55
CA LEU A 63 -1.12 -7.20 -3.96
C LEU A 63 -0.45 -7.90 -2.77
N ARG A 64 0.16 -7.14 -1.85
CA ARG A 64 0.75 -7.67 -0.63
C ARG A 64 -0.28 -8.23 0.34
N ALA A 65 -1.48 -7.64 0.41
CA ALA A 65 -2.59 -8.17 1.20
C ALA A 65 -3.07 -9.54 0.69
N LEU A 66 -2.96 -9.79 -0.62
CA LEU A 66 -3.35 -11.08 -1.23
C LEU A 66 -2.21 -12.10 -1.28
N THR A 67 -0.96 -11.66 -1.38
CA THR A 67 0.17 -12.56 -1.66
C THR A 67 0.79 -13.07 -0.36
N PRO A 68 0.68 -14.38 -0.05
CA PRO A 68 1.30 -14.96 1.14
C PRO A 68 2.83 -14.93 1.04
N GLY A 69 3.52 -14.92 2.18
CA GLY A 69 4.99 -14.96 2.23
C GLY A 69 5.69 -13.62 2.02
N ILE A 70 5.01 -12.61 1.45
CA ILE A 70 5.51 -11.25 1.37
C ILE A 70 5.21 -10.52 2.68
N ARG A 71 6.18 -9.77 3.21
CA ARG A 71 6.00 -8.98 4.44
C ARG A 71 5.62 -7.54 4.18
N GLN A 72 4.91 -6.95 5.13
CA GLN A 72 4.76 -5.50 5.18
C GLN A 72 6.12 -4.83 5.47
N PRO A 73 6.40 -3.64 4.89
CA PRO A 73 7.63 -2.90 5.19
C PRO A 73 7.70 -2.53 6.68
N GLU A 74 8.92 -2.36 7.19
CA GLU A 74 9.13 -2.00 8.60
C GLU A 74 8.52 -0.64 8.95
N GLY A 75 8.02 -0.53 10.19
CA GLY A 75 7.35 0.69 10.69
C GLY A 75 5.91 0.87 10.18
N LEU A 76 5.36 -0.12 9.49
CA LEU A 76 3.97 -0.19 9.06
C LEU A 76 3.32 -1.48 9.62
N GLY A 77 1.99 -1.47 9.72
CA GLY A 77 1.21 -2.57 10.28
C GLY A 77 -0.19 -2.08 10.64
N LEU A 78 -0.83 -2.77 11.59
CA LEU A 78 -2.18 -2.41 12.03
C LEU A 78 -2.26 -0.96 12.48
N ASP A 79 -3.08 -0.18 11.79
CA ASP A 79 -3.35 1.24 12.08
C ASP A 79 -2.08 2.13 12.07
N GLN A 80 -1.02 1.70 11.35
CA GLN A 80 0.23 2.43 11.19
C GLN A 80 0.40 2.86 9.73
N PHE A 81 0.27 4.17 9.49
CA PHE A 81 0.19 4.74 8.14
C PHE A 81 1.17 5.89 7.92
N LYS A 82 1.51 6.12 6.66
CA LYS A 82 2.12 7.36 6.18
C LYS A 82 1.01 8.39 6.08
N VAL A 83 1.06 9.38 6.96
CA VAL A 83 0.03 10.41 7.07
C VAL A 83 0.33 11.56 6.11
N ILE A 84 -0.66 11.90 5.28
CA ILE A 84 -0.58 13.01 4.33
C ILE A 84 -1.65 14.04 4.70
N ASP A 85 -1.19 15.21 5.15
CA ASP A 85 -2.06 16.35 5.46
C ASP A 85 -2.28 17.20 4.21
N MET A 86 -3.50 17.15 3.65
CA MET A 86 -3.91 17.96 2.50
C MET A 86 -3.83 19.47 2.77
N THR A 87 -4.03 19.86 4.03
CA THR A 87 -3.95 21.26 4.48
C THR A 87 -2.54 21.84 4.34
N LYS A 88 -1.50 21.02 4.54
CA LYS A 88 -0.10 21.44 4.39
C LYS A 88 0.28 21.55 2.92
N GLN A 89 -0.20 20.64 2.08
CA GLN A 89 0.13 20.60 0.65
C GLN A 89 -0.48 21.78 -0.12
N SER A 90 -1.72 22.18 0.18
CA SER A 90 -2.33 23.36 -0.46
C SER A 90 -1.56 24.68 -0.21
N LYS A 91 -0.78 24.78 0.88
CA LYS A 91 0.10 25.93 1.14
C LYS A 91 1.37 25.90 0.31
N LEU A 92 1.96 24.72 0.06
CA LEU A 92 3.12 24.54 -0.83
C LEU A 92 2.77 24.73 -2.31
N ILE A 93 1.53 24.47 -2.70
CA ILE A 93 1.09 24.51 -4.10
C ILE A 93 0.72 25.93 -4.55
N ARG A 94 0.36 26.83 -3.63
CA ARG A 94 0.17 28.25 -3.97
C ARG A 94 1.46 28.97 -4.37
N SER A 95 2.64 28.42 -4.08
CA SER A 95 3.92 29.04 -4.44
C SER A 95 4.50 28.56 -5.77
N ASN A 96 4.11 27.38 -6.26
CA ASN A 96 4.62 26.79 -7.49
C ASN A 96 3.41 26.39 -8.34
N GLY A 97 3.20 27.05 -9.47
CA GLY A 97 2.04 26.86 -10.36
C GLY A 97 1.97 25.50 -11.07
N ASP A 98 2.48 24.45 -10.43
CA ASP A 98 2.55 23.10 -10.97
C ASP A 98 1.30 22.29 -10.59
N ASP A 99 0.86 21.45 -11.53
CA ASP A 99 -0.35 20.65 -11.42
C ASP A 99 -0.36 19.81 -10.14
N PHE A 100 -1.31 20.13 -9.25
CA PHE A 100 -1.56 19.51 -7.93
C PHE A 100 -1.44 17.98 -7.96
N GLN A 101 -1.97 17.34 -9.01
CA GLN A 101 -2.01 15.89 -9.18
C GLN A 101 -0.62 15.26 -9.42
N SER A 102 0.31 15.97 -10.06
CA SER A 102 1.62 15.41 -10.41
C SER A 102 2.52 15.29 -9.18
N LEU A 103 2.60 16.34 -8.37
CA LEU A 103 3.35 16.39 -7.11
C LEU A 103 2.76 15.44 -6.06
N PHE A 104 1.44 15.36 -5.98
CA PHE A 104 0.75 14.44 -5.09
C PHE A 104 1.09 12.97 -5.41
N ASN A 105 1.05 12.60 -6.69
CA ASN A 105 1.43 11.27 -7.15
C ASN A 105 2.93 11.00 -6.93
N GLN A 106 3.80 11.97 -7.18
CA GLN A 106 5.26 11.82 -6.99
C GLN A 106 5.66 11.65 -5.52
N GLN A 107 5.00 12.38 -4.60
CA GLN A 107 5.24 12.26 -3.16
C GLN A 107 4.65 10.95 -2.59
N LEU A 108 3.47 10.53 -3.05
CA LEU A 108 2.88 9.24 -2.68
C LEU A 108 3.76 8.08 -3.13
N LEU A 109 4.17 8.06 -4.39
CA LEU A 109 5.03 7.02 -5.00
C LEU A 109 6.43 6.96 -4.38
N SER A 110 6.99 8.11 -3.97
CA SER A 110 8.30 8.14 -3.27
C SER A 110 8.19 7.71 -1.80
N SER A 111 7.07 8.03 -1.13
CA SER A 111 6.89 7.65 0.27
C SER A 111 6.62 6.16 0.44
N CYS A 112 5.94 5.48 -0.50
CA CYS A 112 5.59 4.06 -0.37
C CYS A 112 6.72 3.06 -0.73
N THR A 113 7.85 3.51 -1.28
CA THR A 113 8.90 2.66 -1.88
C THR A 113 10.12 2.38 -0.97
N SER A 114 9.92 2.45 0.35
CA SER A 114 10.98 2.25 1.35
C SER A 114 11.15 0.79 1.79
N GLY A 115 11.35 -0.13 0.84
CA GLY A 115 11.62 -1.55 1.13
C GLY A 115 12.52 -2.19 0.07
N LYS A 116 13.62 -2.83 0.49
CA LYS A 116 14.50 -3.64 -0.38
C LYS A 116 13.78 -4.94 -0.76
N GLN A 117 12.78 -4.86 -1.64
CA GLN A 117 12.12 -6.03 -2.25
C GLN A 117 12.08 -5.80 -3.76
N ASP A 118 12.38 -6.83 -4.54
CA ASP A 118 12.73 -6.75 -5.97
C ASP A 118 11.57 -6.44 -6.92
N TYR A 119 10.39 -6.05 -6.42
CA TYR A 119 9.25 -5.53 -7.21
C TYR A 119 9.35 -4.02 -7.46
N LYS A 120 10.57 -3.49 -7.56
CA LYS A 120 10.84 -2.05 -7.54
C LYS A 120 10.15 -1.32 -8.69
N ASN A 121 9.35 -0.31 -8.34
CA ASN A 121 9.13 0.90 -9.12
C ASN A 121 8.70 0.70 -10.58
N ILE A 122 7.75 -0.19 -10.85
CA ILE A 122 7.01 -0.07 -12.10
C ILE A 122 5.97 1.02 -11.88
N PRO A 123 6.12 2.22 -12.48
CA PRO A 123 5.05 3.21 -12.42
C PRO A 123 3.79 2.55 -12.94
N LEU A 124 2.70 2.71 -12.18
CA LEU A 124 1.40 2.17 -12.57
C LEU A 124 1.10 2.62 -14.00
N LYS A 125 0.84 1.65 -14.87
CA LYS A 125 0.52 1.98 -16.25
C LYS A 125 -0.78 2.81 -16.29
N PRO A 126 -0.89 3.83 -17.15
CA PRO A 126 -2.09 4.67 -17.23
C PRO A 126 -3.38 3.89 -17.52
N ASP A 127 -3.27 2.73 -18.15
CA ASP A 127 -4.38 1.84 -18.48
C ASP A 127 -4.76 0.86 -17.36
N SER A 128 -4.09 0.95 -16.21
CA SER A 128 -4.29 0.09 -15.05
C SER A 128 -5.73 0.13 -14.53
N ILE A 129 -6.25 -1.05 -14.16
CA ILE A 129 -7.59 -1.19 -13.59
C ILE A 129 -7.80 -0.32 -12.34
N PHE A 130 -6.73 -0.07 -11.58
CA PHE A 130 -6.79 0.75 -10.37
C PHE A 130 -7.16 2.21 -10.67
N TYR A 131 -6.75 2.77 -11.82
CA TYR A 131 -7.17 4.11 -12.25
C TYR A 131 -8.61 4.15 -12.77
N LYS A 132 -9.14 3.01 -13.23
CA LYS A 132 -10.53 2.91 -13.70
C LYS A 132 -11.51 2.75 -12.55
N LEU A 133 -11.12 2.00 -11.53
CA LEU A 133 -11.98 1.69 -10.39
C LEU A 133 -11.89 2.73 -9.28
N SER A 134 -10.75 3.40 -9.12
CA SER A 134 -10.57 4.34 -8.03
C SER A 134 -9.91 5.66 -8.44
N LYS A 135 -10.20 6.69 -7.64
CA LYS A 135 -9.60 8.02 -7.73
C LYS A 135 -8.09 7.92 -7.54
N ASN A 136 -7.33 8.34 -8.55
CA ASN A 136 -5.87 8.41 -8.55
C ASN A 136 -5.15 7.06 -8.36
N GLY A 137 -5.84 5.93 -8.57
CA GLY A 137 -5.24 4.60 -8.41
C GLY A 137 -5.04 4.14 -6.97
N LEU A 138 -5.57 4.87 -5.97
CA LEU A 138 -5.54 4.48 -4.56
C LEU A 138 -6.82 3.76 -4.18
N ILE A 139 -6.76 2.68 -3.42
CA ILE A 139 -7.91 1.80 -3.17
C ILE A 139 -8.49 2.13 -1.80
N ASN A 140 -9.79 2.45 -1.72
CA ASN A 140 -10.52 2.61 -0.46
C ASN A 140 -11.09 1.26 0.02
N PHE A 141 -11.71 1.23 1.20
CA PHE A 141 -12.25 -0.02 1.74
C PHE A 141 -13.40 -0.63 0.90
N PRO A 142 -14.41 0.14 0.43
CA PRO A 142 -15.40 -0.38 -0.51
C PRO A 142 -14.80 -0.97 -1.79
N ASP A 143 -13.82 -0.30 -2.40
CA ASP A 143 -13.14 -0.77 -3.61
C ASP A 143 -12.33 -2.04 -3.34
N PHE A 144 -11.71 -2.12 -2.16
CA PHE A 144 -11.03 -3.34 -1.68
C PHE A 144 -12.01 -4.51 -1.60
N LEU A 145 -13.19 -4.32 -0.98
CA LEU A 145 -14.22 -5.36 -0.92
C LEU A 145 -14.74 -5.74 -2.31
N PHE A 146 -14.93 -4.76 -3.19
CA PHE A 146 -15.36 -5.01 -4.56
C PHE A 146 -14.34 -5.86 -5.33
N LEU A 147 -13.05 -5.54 -5.20
CA LEU A 147 -11.95 -6.29 -5.81
C LEU A 147 -11.80 -7.70 -5.22
N LEU A 148 -12.16 -7.92 -3.95
CA LEU A 148 -12.16 -9.26 -3.34
C LEU A 148 -13.32 -10.15 -3.79
N THR A 149 -14.45 -9.55 -4.19
CA THR A 149 -15.71 -10.28 -4.42
C THR A 149 -16.00 -10.52 -5.90
N LYS A 150 -15.46 -9.70 -6.80
CA LYS A 150 -15.56 -9.88 -8.25
C LYS A 150 -14.47 -10.84 -8.73
N ASN A 151 -14.75 -12.14 -8.65
CA ASN A 151 -14.09 -13.18 -9.45
C ASN A 151 -14.94 -13.54 -10.67
#